data_AF-W6JUE8-F1
#
_entry.id   AF-W6JUE8-F1
#
_cell.length_a   1.000
_cell.length_b   1.000
_cell.length_c   1.000
_cell.angle_alpha   90.00
_cell.angle_beta   90.00
_cell.angle_gamma   90.00
#
_symmetry.space_group_name_H-M   'P 1'
#
loop_
_entity.id
_entity.type
_entity.pdbx_description
1 polymer ?
#
loop_
_entity_poly.entity_id
_entity_poly.type
_entity_poly.pdbx_seq_one_letter_code
_entity_poly.pdbx_strand_id
1 'polypeptide(L)'
;MTKLVVDPQTLRALQLTLKATLAKATDVHRSTLHEMRQVLSAIDGAVKVRQAKVLQCEIALQACQRGDRSDCSVEAGALAEAQRRLAAALSAKRKASQAASTFESRSRASLKRLEGIQAEGQRYLSFKLDKVIAVNAGGLGSSSAPASAGSMLTSVPGVGGLGTHSVPGLPHGFTMVPVADIDQTENPIHGPQDFSKGYSIEDLDYAFDLLESQVLPGLASGSTSSSFAAADQANGSFGTRSLSDTFSGFFGGDAIRLELRPDGSYSITNGRHRVFVASQFGRHYVPARVTGSTP
;
A
#
# COMPACT_ATOMS: atom_id res chain seq x y z
N MET A 1 -1.26 -18.37 -30.53
CA MET A 1 -1.15 -17.36 -29.46
C MET A 1 0.08 -17.68 -28.63
N THR A 2 1.09 -16.83 -28.68
CA THR A 2 2.28 -16.89 -27.82
C THR A 2 1.81 -16.74 -26.37
N LYS A 3 1.87 -17.82 -25.58
CA LYS A 3 1.73 -17.72 -24.12
C LYS A 3 2.70 -16.62 -23.67
N LEU A 4 2.21 -15.62 -22.94
CA LEU A 4 3.08 -14.64 -22.30
C LEU A 4 3.86 -15.39 -21.21
N VAL A 5 4.95 -16.04 -21.62
CA VAL A 5 5.90 -16.65 -20.69
C VAL A 5 6.65 -15.48 -20.10
N VAL A 6 6.28 -15.10 -18.88
CA VAL A 6 7.03 -14.10 -18.11
C VAL A 6 8.44 -14.66 -17.95
N ASP A 7 9.42 -13.98 -18.55
CA ASP A 7 10.82 -14.40 -18.52
C ASP A 7 11.37 -14.34 -17.08
N PRO A 8 11.93 -15.44 -16.54
CA PRO A 8 12.59 -15.47 -15.23
C PRO A 8 13.62 -14.34 -15.02
N GLN A 9 14.32 -13.92 -16.07
CA GLN A 9 15.28 -12.81 -15.99
C GLN A 9 14.57 -11.49 -15.67
N THR A 10 13.37 -11.27 -16.21
CA THR A 10 12.56 -10.06 -15.94
C THR A 10 12.14 -10.00 -14.47
N LEU A 11 11.71 -11.13 -13.89
CA LEU A 11 11.34 -11.21 -12.46
C LEU A 11 12.55 -10.99 -11.54
N ARG A 12 13.72 -11.54 -11.89
CA ARG A 12 14.98 -11.29 -11.15
C ARG A 12 15.42 -9.83 -11.26
N ALA A 13 15.31 -9.23 -12.44
CA ALA A 13 15.60 -7.81 -12.64
C ALA A 13 14.69 -6.93 -11.77
N LEU A 14 13.39 -7.23 -11.69
CA LEU A 14 12.45 -6.54 -10.81
C LEU A 14 12.83 -6.68 -9.33
N GLN A 15 13.24 -7.87 -8.87
CA GLN A 15 13.72 -8.07 -7.49
C GLN A 15 14.96 -7.22 -7.18
N LEU A 16 15.91 -7.15 -8.12
CA LEU A 16 17.10 -6.33 -7.97
C LEU A 16 16.76 -4.83 -7.95
N THR A 17 15.88 -4.37 -8.84
CA THR A 17 15.42 -2.98 -8.86
C THR A 17 14.69 -2.61 -7.57
N LEU A 18 13.85 -3.48 -7.03
CA LEU A 18 13.15 -3.26 -5.76
C LEU A 18 14.14 -3.14 -4.59
N LYS A 19 15.16 -4.02 -4.51
CA LYS A 19 16.25 -3.94 -3.53
C LYS A 19 17.05 -2.64 -3.67
N ALA A 20 17.44 -2.29 -4.89
CA ALA A 20 18.23 -1.09 -5.16
C ALA A 20 17.46 0.19 -4.80
N THR A 21 16.15 0.21 -5.05
CA THR A 21 15.29 1.36 -4.71
C THR A 21 15.19 1.57 -3.20
N LEU A 22 15.00 0.49 -2.43
CA LEU A 22 15.01 0.59 -0.97
C LEU A 22 16.37 1.04 -0.43
N ALA A 23 17.47 0.46 -0.94
CA ALA A 23 18.81 0.86 -0.55
C ALA A 23 19.06 2.36 -0.80
N LYS A 24 18.66 2.87 -1.97
CA LYS A 24 18.76 4.30 -2.31
C LYS A 24 17.91 5.17 -1.37
N ALA A 25 16.69 4.74 -1.05
CA ALA A 25 15.83 5.46 -0.11
C ALA A 25 16.44 5.55 1.30
N THR A 26 17.01 4.43 1.79
CA THR A 26 17.71 4.37 3.07
C THR A 26 18.94 5.28 3.09
N ASP A 27 19.70 5.33 2.00
CA ASP A 27 20.90 6.16 1.92
C ASP A 27 20.57 7.66 1.88
N VAL A 28 19.54 8.05 1.11
CA VAL A 28 19.00 9.42 1.12
C VAL A 28 18.49 9.80 2.51
N HIS A 29 17.77 8.91 3.20
CA HIS A 29 17.32 9.14 4.57
C HIS A 29 18.50 9.38 5.52
N ARG A 30 19.54 8.53 5.46
CA ARG A 30 20.73 8.64 6.30
C ARG A 30 21.49 9.94 6.03
N SER A 31 21.70 10.28 4.76
CA SER A 31 22.36 11.53 4.34
C SER A 31 21.58 12.75 4.84
N THR A 32 20.26 12.77 4.67
CA THR A 32 19.42 13.88 5.12
C THR A 32 19.47 14.05 6.65
N LEU A 33 19.45 12.95 7.41
CA LEU A 33 19.61 13.02 8.87
C LEU A 33 21.00 13.52 9.29
N HIS A 34 22.04 13.22 8.53
CA HIS A 34 23.38 13.72 8.77
C HIS A 34 23.45 15.24 8.56
N GLU A 35 22.97 15.73 7.42
CA GLU A 35 22.89 17.17 7.11
C GLU A 35 22.08 17.94 8.15
N MET A 36 20.93 17.39 8.55
CA MET A 36 20.08 17.97 9.59
C MET A 36 20.82 18.12 10.92
N ARG A 37 21.63 17.11 11.32
CA ARG A 37 22.46 17.18 12.52
C ARG A 37 23.56 18.23 12.40
N GLN A 38 24.19 18.37 11.24
CA GLN A 38 25.18 19.43 11.01
C GLN A 38 24.56 20.82 11.15
N VAL A 39 23.39 21.04 10.56
CA VAL A 39 22.66 22.32 10.67
C VAL A 39 22.32 22.65 12.13
N LEU A 40 21.80 21.68 12.90
CA LEU A 40 21.50 21.89 14.31
C LEU A 40 22.76 22.21 15.13
N SER A 41 23.89 21.54 14.84
CA SER A 41 25.18 21.84 15.48
C SER A 41 25.67 23.26 15.16
N ALA A 42 25.54 23.70 13.91
CA ALA A 42 25.90 25.07 13.51
C ALA A 42 25.02 26.12 14.23
N ILE A 43 23.72 25.85 14.37
CA ILE A 43 22.80 26.70 15.14
C ILE A 43 23.21 26.76 16.61
N ASP A 44 23.58 25.63 17.22
CA ASP A 44 24.06 25.58 18.60
C ASP A 44 25.34 26.41 18.81
N GLY A 45 26.29 26.31 17.87
CA GLY A 45 27.48 27.16 17.86
C GLY A 45 27.12 28.65 17.77
N ALA A 46 26.21 29.00 16.87
CA ALA A 46 25.70 30.35 16.69
C ALA A 46 24.99 30.92 17.93
N VAL A 47 24.28 30.09 18.70
CA VAL A 47 23.67 30.46 19.98
C VAL A 47 24.75 30.73 21.03
N LYS A 48 25.74 29.83 21.17
CA LYS A 48 26.84 30.01 22.14
C LYS A 48 27.61 31.30 21.91
N VAL A 49 27.95 31.61 20.66
CA VAL A 49 28.63 32.86 20.29
C VAL A 49 27.80 34.08 20.70
N ARG A 50 26.48 34.05 20.47
CA ARG A 50 25.59 35.15 20.84
C ARG A 50 25.41 35.28 22.36
N GLN A 51 25.37 34.18 23.10
CA GLN A 51 25.35 34.18 24.57
C GLN A 51 26.62 34.83 25.13
N ALA A 52 27.79 34.45 24.61
CA ALA A 52 29.06 35.08 24.99
C ALA A 52 29.07 36.59 24.68
N LYS A 53 28.47 37.01 23.55
CA LYS A 53 28.35 38.42 23.21
C LYS A 53 27.45 39.20 24.17
N VAL A 54 26.33 38.62 24.60
CA VAL A 54 25.46 39.22 25.62
C VAL A 54 26.24 39.42 26.92
N LEU A 55 26.92 38.38 27.41
CA LEU A 55 27.75 38.47 28.62
C LEU A 55 28.82 39.58 28.49
N GLN A 56 29.49 39.68 27.33
CA GLN A 56 30.47 40.73 27.08
C GLN A 56 29.85 42.14 27.15
N CYS A 57 28.67 42.33 26.56
CA CYS A 57 27.96 43.60 26.61
C CYS A 57 27.45 43.94 28.03
N GLU A 58 27.03 42.94 28.81
CA GLU A 58 26.65 43.12 30.22
C GLU A 58 27.84 43.61 31.05
N ILE A 59 29.01 42.98 30.89
CA ILE A 59 30.25 43.40 31.57
C ILE A 59 30.62 44.84 31.17
N ALA A 60 30.54 45.18 29.87
CA ALA A 60 30.85 46.52 29.39
C ALA A 60 29.90 47.59 29.97
N LEU A 61 28.59 47.30 30.00
CA LEU A 61 27.61 48.19 30.60
C LEU A 61 27.85 48.40 32.09
N GLN A 62 28.13 47.31 32.83
CA GLN A 62 28.46 47.41 34.26
C GLN A 62 29.75 48.19 34.52
N ALA A 63 30.75 48.06 33.65
CA ALA A 63 31.99 48.82 33.75
C ALA A 63 31.74 50.32 33.51
N CYS A 64 30.90 50.67 32.53
CA CYS A 64 30.50 52.06 32.29
C CYS A 64 29.75 52.65 33.50
N GLN A 65 28.79 51.91 34.05
CA GLN A 65 28.00 52.32 35.23
C GLN A 65 28.83 52.52 36.50
N ARG A 66 29.98 51.82 36.61
CA ARG A 66 30.92 51.97 37.73
C ARG A 66 31.92 53.11 37.52
N GLY A 67 32.05 53.64 36.31
CA GLY A 67 32.92 54.77 36.01
C GLY A 67 32.22 56.11 36.18
N ASP A 68 32.98 57.21 36.16
CA ASP A 68 32.48 58.59 36.25
C ASP A 68 31.82 59.10 34.94
N ARG A 69 31.46 58.19 34.01
CA ARG A 69 30.79 58.57 32.76
C ARG A 69 29.31 58.81 33.04
N SER A 70 28.80 59.97 32.61
CA SER A 70 27.40 60.34 32.78
C SER A 70 26.44 59.68 31.78
N ASP A 71 26.96 59.12 30.68
CA ASP A 71 26.15 58.49 29.63
C ASP A 71 26.69 57.09 29.24
N CYS A 72 25.87 56.06 29.48
CA CYS A 72 26.11 54.67 29.11
C CYS A 72 25.10 54.15 28.07
N SER A 73 24.46 55.06 27.32
CA SER A 73 23.44 54.74 26.31
C SER A 73 23.96 53.84 25.19
N VAL A 74 25.24 53.97 24.83
CA VAL A 74 25.91 53.16 23.79
C VAL A 74 26.03 51.70 24.24
N GLU A 75 26.53 51.46 25.45
CA GLU A 75 26.68 50.11 26.03
C GLU A 75 25.31 49.47 26.26
N ALA A 76 24.32 50.26 26.72
CA ALA A 76 22.94 49.81 26.88
C ALA A 76 22.30 49.42 25.53
N GLY A 77 22.52 50.23 24.48
CA GLY A 77 22.08 49.94 23.12
C GLY A 77 22.71 48.66 22.55
N ALA A 78 24.02 48.47 22.77
CA ALA A 78 24.76 47.28 22.35
C ALA A 78 24.26 46.02 23.06
N LEU A 79 23.98 46.09 24.37
CA LEU A 79 23.39 44.99 25.11
C LEU A 79 21.99 44.63 24.59
N ALA A 80 21.12 45.63 24.40
CA ALA A 80 19.79 45.43 23.86
C ALA A 80 19.82 44.78 22.47
N GLU A 81 20.78 45.18 21.61
CA GLU A 81 20.97 44.55 20.31
C GLU A 81 21.47 43.10 20.43
N ALA A 82 22.45 42.83 21.30
CA ALA A 82 22.96 41.48 21.54
C ALA A 82 21.85 40.55 22.05
N GLN A 83 21.00 41.03 22.97
CA GLN A 83 19.84 40.30 23.49
C GLN A 83 18.81 40.01 22.38
N ARG A 84 18.48 41.01 21.53
CA ARG A 84 17.59 40.79 20.36
C ARG A 84 18.15 39.71 19.42
N ARG A 85 19.44 39.76 19.11
CA ARG A 85 20.11 38.78 18.24
C ARG A 85 20.13 37.38 18.88
N LEU A 86 20.33 37.28 20.19
CA LEU A 86 20.25 36.01 20.93
C LEU A 86 18.83 35.44 20.91
N ALA A 87 17.82 36.26 21.18
CA ALA A 87 16.42 35.85 21.14
C ALA A 87 16.02 35.33 19.75
N ALA A 88 16.47 36.00 18.68
CA ALA A 88 16.27 35.54 17.31
C ALA A 88 16.94 34.18 17.05
N ALA A 89 18.17 33.97 17.53
CA ALA A 89 18.86 32.69 17.38
C ALA A 89 18.20 31.55 18.17
N LEU A 90 17.71 31.82 19.39
CA LEU A 90 16.95 30.84 20.18
C LEU A 90 15.60 30.50 19.51
N SER A 91 14.93 31.47 18.90
CA SER A 91 13.74 31.24 18.09
C SER A 91 14.03 30.36 16.88
N ALA A 92 15.11 30.66 16.14
CA ALA A 92 15.56 29.85 15.01
C ALA A 92 15.92 28.42 15.43
N LYS A 93 16.62 28.24 16.55
CA LYS A 93 16.91 26.92 17.13
C LYS A 93 15.63 26.12 17.40
N ARG A 94 14.65 26.71 18.09
CA ARG A 94 13.37 26.02 18.36
C ARG A 94 12.67 25.58 17.09
N LYS A 95 12.58 26.47 16.08
CA LYS A 95 11.96 26.15 14.79
C LYS A 95 12.70 25.03 14.06
N ALA A 96 14.03 25.08 14.01
CA ALA A 96 14.86 24.06 13.38
C ALA A 96 14.73 22.70 14.08
N SER A 97 14.78 22.67 15.41
CA SER A 97 14.59 21.44 16.19
C SER A 97 13.20 20.83 16.00
N GLN A 98 12.15 21.64 15.94
CA GLN A 98 10.78 21.17 15.68
C GLN A 98 10.62 20.61 14.26
N ALA A 99 11.19 21.29 13.26
CA ALA A 99 11.20 20.80 11.89
C ALA A 99 11.97 19.47 11.79
N ALA A 100 13.11 19.37 12.49
CA ALA A 100 13.93 18.18 12.52
C ALA A 100 13.21 16.97 13.13
N SER A 101 12.53 17.13 14.27
CA SER A 101 11.77 16.03 14.90
C SER A 101 10.57 15.59 14.06
N THR A 102 9.90 16.54 13.40
CA THR A 102 8.79 16.26 12.49
C THR A 102 9.28 15.49 11.25
N PHE A 103 10.43 15.88 10.69
CA PHE A 103 11.04 15.16 9.58
C PHE A 103 11.46 13.74 10.00
N GLU A 104 12.15 13.59 11.13
CA GLU A 104 12.64 12.28 11.59
C GLU A 104 11.50 11.29 11.80
N SER A 105 10.43 11.70 12.49
CA SER A 105 9.26 10.86 12.74
C SER A 105 8.56 10.42 11.44
N ARG A 106 8.29 11.36 10.53
CA ARG A 106 7.66 11.08 9.23
C ARG A 106 8.54 10.22 8.33
N SER A 107 9.84 10.51 8.30
CA SER A 107 10.77 9.79 7.45
C SER A 107 11.00 8.36 7.95
N ARG A 108 11.05 8.13 9.27
CA ARG A 108 11.13 6.79 9.86
C ARG A 108 9.88 5.96 9.55
N ALA A 109 8.70 6.56 9.68
CA ALA A 109 7.44 5.89 9.32
C ALA A 109 7.39 5.53 7.83
N SER A 110 7.85 6.45 6.96
CA SER A 110 7.91 6.22 5.51
C SER A 110 8.90 5.11 5.15
N LEU A 111 10.08 5.08 5.77
CA LEU A 111 11.07 4.02 5.58
C LEU A 111 10.50 2.65 5.98
N LYS A 112 9.86 2.57 7.15
CA LYS A 112 9.21 1.33 7.62
C LYS A 112 8.12 0.84 6.67
N ARG A 113 7.34 1.76 6.09
CA ARG A 113 6.35 1.41 5.05
C ARG A 113 7.02 0.88 3.78
N LEU A 114 8.10 1.51 3.31
CA LEU A 114 8.86 1.05 2.15
C LEU A 114 9.50 -0.31 2.38
N GLU A 115 10.04 -0.57 3.56
CA GLU A 115 10.55 -1.89 3.97
C GLU A 115 9.44 -2.95 3.94
N GLY A 116 8.25 -2.63 4.42
CA GLY A 116 7.07 -3.51 4.36
C GLY A 116 6.70 -3.87 2.91
N ILE A 117 6.52 -2.86 2.05
CA ILE A 117 6.22 -3.04 0.62
C ILE A 117 7.31 -3.85 -0.08
N GLN A 118 8.58 -3.59 0.25
CA GLN A 118 9.69 -4.31 -0.34
C GLN A 118 9.73 -5.77 0.09
N ALA A 119 9.50 -6.07 1.37
CA ALA A 119 9.44 -7.45 1.86
C ALA A 119 8.27 -8.22 1.22
N GLU A 120 7.12 -7.57 1.07
CA GLU A 120 5.94 -8.12 0.39
C GLU A 120 6.21 -8.37 -1.10
N GLY A 121 6.70 -7.36 -1.82
CA GLY A 121 7.05 -7.47 -3.23
C GLY A 121 8.12 -8.53 -3.50
N GLN A 122 9.10 -8.69 -2.59
CA GLN A 122 10.08 -9.77 -2.69
C GLN A 122 9.45 -11.15 -2.53
N ARG A 123 8.57 -11.34 -1.54
CA ARG A 123 7.84 -12.60 -1.37
C ARG A 123 7.01 -12.92 -2.60
N TYR A 124 6.29 -11.94 -3.15
CA TYR A 124 5.50 -12.08 -4.36
C TYR A 124 6.36 -12.47 -5.57
N LEU A 125 7.46 -11.76 -5.80
CA LEU A 125 8.34 -12.01 -6.95
C LEU A 125 9.09 -13.34 -6.83
N SER A 126 9.56 -13.72 -5.64
CA SER A 126 10.19 -15.03 -5.41
C SER A 126 9.21 -16.15 -5.70
N PHE A 127 7.99 -16.03 -5.19
CA PHE A 127 6.92 -16.99 -5.45
C PHE A 127 6.61 -17.14 -6.94
N LYS A 128 6.50 -16.02 -7.68
CA LYS A 128 6.29 -16.06 -9.14
C LYS A 128 7.48 -16.70 -9.87
N LEU A 129 8.71 -16.39 -9.45
CA LEU A 129 9.92 -16.94 -10.03
C LEU A 129 9.98 -18.47 -9.85
N ASP A 130 9.68 -18.97 -8.66
CA ASP A 130 9.63 -20.41 -8.37
C ASP A 130 8.61 -21.13 -9.27
N LYS A 131 7.43 -20.53 -9.48
CA LYS A 131 6.41 -21.08 -10.39
C LYS A 131 6.84 -21.08 -11.86
N VAL A 132 7.46 -20.00 -12.34
CA VAL A 132 7.95 -19.95 -13.73
C VAL A 132 9.08 -20.97 -13.93
N ILE A 133 9.99 -21.12 -12.96
CA ILE A 133 11.04 -22.14 -13.01
C ILE A 133 10.45 -23.54 -13.04
N ALA A 134 9.45 -23.84 -12.21
CA ALA A 134 8.77 -25.14 -12.18
C ALA A 134 8.08 -25.48 -13.52
N VAL A 135 7.43 -24.49 -14.15
CA VAL A 135 6.81 -24.66 -15.48
C VAL A 135 7.85 -24.84 -16.58
N ASN A 136 8.96 -24.10 -16.53
CA ASN A 136 10.05 -24.19 -17.52
C ASN A 136 10.94 -25.42 -17.36
N ALA A 137 11.04 -26.00 -16.15
CA ALA A 137 11.84 -27.19 -15.86
C ALA A 137 11.21 -28.50 -16.39
N GLY A 138 10.03 -28.44 -17.01
CA GLY A 138 9.38 -29.59 -17.63
C GLY A 138 8.47 -30.31 -16.66
N GLY A 139 7.17 -30.05 -16.79
CA GLY A 139 6.16 -31.01 -16.38
C GLY A 139 6.36 -32.31 -17.15
N LEU A 140 7.02 -33.29 -16.53
CA LEU A 140 6.82 -34.71 -16.82
C LEU A 140 5.42 -35.06 -16.28
N GLY A 141 4.42 -34.80 -17.13
CA GLY A 141 3.01 -35.04 -16.86
C GLY A 141 2.16 -34.85 -18.11
N SER A 142 2.70 -35.21 -19.29
CA SER A 142 1.90 -35.36 -20.50
C SER A 142 0.99 -36.57 -20.34
N SER A 143 -0.29 -36.31 -20.08
CA SER A 143 -1.38 -37.17 -20.53
C SER A 143 -2.16 -36.37 -21.56
N SER A 144 -1.97 -36.76 -22.81
CA SER A 144 -2.68 -36.29 -24.00
C SER A 144 -4.19 -36.35 -23.84
N ALA A 145 -4.88 -35.25 -24.15
CA ALA A 145 -6.26 -35.26 -24.64
C ALA A 145 -6.43 -34.18 -25.72
N PRO A 146 -7.20 -34.45 -26.78
CA PRO A 146 -7.13 -33.71 -28.04
C PRO A 146 -7.85 -32.36 -27.97
N ALA A 147 -7.20 -31.32 -28.48
CA ALA A 147 -7.85 -30.02 -28.71
C ALA A 147 -8.72 -30.12 -29.96
N SER A 148 -10.04 -30.11 -29.77
CA SER A 148 -10.98 -29.81 -30.85
C SER A 148 -10.89 -28.31 -31.15
N ALA A 149 -10.50 -28.00 -32.38
CA ALA A 149 -10.48 -26.65 -32.91
C ALA A 149 -11.92 -26.16 -33.10
N GLY A 150 -12.32 -25.17 -32.29
CA GLY A 150 -13.54 -24.39 -32.46
C GLY A 150 -13.16 -22.92 -32.62
N SER A 151 -13.07 -22.49 -33.87
CA SER A 151 -12.96 -21.08 -34.26
C SER A 151 -14.24 -20.34 -33.90
N MET A 152 -14.17 -19.21 -33.17
CA MET A 152 -15.12 -18.10 -33.30
C MET A 152 -14.44 -16.75 -33.04
N LEU A 153 -14.38 -15.96 -34.11
CA LEU A 153 -14.29 -14.51 -34.13
C LEU A 153 -15.62 -13.93 -33.64
N THR A 154 -15.60 -12.84 -32.86
CA THR A 154 -16.60 -11.75 -32.79
C THR A 154 -16.24 -10.85 -31.59
N SER A 155 -15.61 -9.69 -31.81
CA SER A 155 -16.21 -8.37 -32.13
C SER A 155 -16.51 -7.53 -30.89
N VAL A 156 -15.82 -6.39 -30.80
CA VAL A 156 -16.20 -5.24 -29.98
C VAL A 156 -17.44 -4.59 -30.59
N PRO A 157 -18.45 -4.23 -29.80
CA PRO A 157 -18.97 -2.86 -29.83
C PRO A 157 -19.29 -2.30 -28.44
N GLY A 158 -19.30 -0.97 -28.32
CA GLY A 158 -19.44 -0.23 -27.06
C GLY A 158 -20.86 0.17 -26.66
N VAL A 159 -20.89 0.89 -25.53
CA VAL A 159 -21.90 1.83 -24.98
C VAL A 159 -23.31 1.29 -24.68
N GLY A 160 -23.66 1.26 -23.38
CA GLY A 160 -25.00 1.58 -22.88
C GLY A 160 -25.75 0.50 -22.10
N GLY A 161 -26.04 0.76 -20.82
CA GLY A 161 -27.23 0.24 -20.11
C GLY A 161 -27.04 -1.00 -19.23
N LEU A 162 -27.09 -0.77 -17.90
CA LEU A 162 -27.54 -1.65 -16.82
C LEU A 162 -27.56 -3.17 -17.14
N GLY A 163 -26.43 -3.85 -16.94
CA GLY A 163 -26.35 -5.29 -17.16
C GLY A 163 -25.10 -5.88 -16.52
N THR A 164 -25.32 -6.67 -15.47
CA THR A 164 -24.41 -7.66 -14.91
C THR A 164 -23.42 -8.21 -15.95
N HIS A 165 -22.11 -7.98 -15.75
CA HIS A 165 -21.08 -8.57 -16.61
C HIS A 165 -21.14 -10.10 -16.49
N SER A 166 -21.67 -10.77 -17.51
CA SER A 166 -21.74 -12.23 -17.55
C SER A 166 -20.36 -12.79 -17.89
N VAL A 167 -19.71 -13.42 -16.91
CA VAL A 167 -18.47 -14.18 -17.11
C VAL A 167 -18.85 -15.65 -17.37
N PRO A 168 -18.42 -16.27 -18.49
CA PRO A 168 -18.68 -17.67 -18.76
C PRO A 168 -18.19 -18.58 -17.63
N GLY A 169 -18.97 -19.60 -17.28
CA GLY A 169 -18.60 -20.60 -16.26
C GLY A 169 -18.81 -20.17 -14.81
N LEU A 170 -19.40 -18.99 -14.56
CA LEU A 170 -19.82 -18.61 -13.21
C LEU A 170 -20.77 -19.65 -12.60
N PRO A 171 -20.59 -20.04 -11.32
CA PRO A 171 -21.51 -20.94 -10.64
C PRO A 171 -22.94 -20.37 -10.60
N HIS A 172 -23.94 -21.25 -10.64
CA HIS A 172 -25.34 -20.83 -10.60
C HIS A 172 -25.65 -19.95 -9.39
N GLY A 173 -26.39 -18.87 -9.63
CA GLY A 173 -26.78 -17.89 -8.60
C GLY A 173 -25.72 -16.82 -8.30
N PHE A 174 -24.60 -16.80 -9.03
CA PHE A 174 -23.61 -15.72 -8.96
C PHE A 174 -23.67 -14.80 -10.16
N THR A 175 -23.37 -13.53 -9.90
CA THR A 175 -23.22 -12.50 -10.92
C THR A 175 -22.08 -11.55 -10.56
N MET A 176 -21.48 -10.90 -11.55
CA MET A 176 -20.51 -9.84 -11.32
C MET A 176 -21.24 -8.53 -11.07
N VAL A 177 -21.15 -8.03 -9.83
CA VAL A 177 -21.79 -6.78 -9.41
C VAL A 177 -20.75 -5.65 -9.43
N PRO A 178 -21.05 -4.49 -10.03
CA PRO A 178 -20.18 -3.32 -9.95
C PRO A 178 -19.98 -2.90 -8.50
N VAL A 179 -18.72 -2.70 -8.08
CA VAL A 179 -18.42 -2.27 -6.70
C VAL A 179 -19.02 -0.89 -6.39
N ALA A 180 -19.13 -0.04 -7.42
CA ALA A 180 -19.72 1.30 -7.31
C ALA A 180 -21.22 1.29 -6.95
N ASP A 181 -21.92 0.20 -7.23
CA ASP A 181 -23.37 0.08 -6.97
C ASP A 181 -23.65 -0.50 -5.57
N ILE A 182 -22.60 -0.87 -4.83
CA ILE A 182 -22.70 -1.48 -3.50
C ILE A 182 -22.55 -0.39 -2.43
N ASP A 183 -23.60 -0.23 -1.62
CA ASP A 183 -23.59 0.67 -0.48
C ASP A 183 -22.73 0.10 0.66
N GLN A 184 -21.70 0.86 1.03
CA GLN A 184 -20.76 0.52 2.10
C GLN A 184 -20.98 1.35 3.37
N THR A 185 -22.02 2.19 3.43
CA THR A 185 -22.21 3.18 4.51
C THR A 185 -22.83 2.60 5.79
N GLU A 186 -23.64 1.54 5.69
CA GLU A 186 -24.37 0.98 6.85
C GLU A 186 -23.47 0.18 7.82
N ASN A 187 -22.32 -0.30 7.38
CA ASN A 187 -21.36 -1.07 8.21
C ASN A 187 -19.92 -0.77 7.78
N PRO A 188 -19.41 0.44 8.06
CA PRO A 188 -18.12 0.87 7.56
C PRO A 188 -16.97 0.07 8.17
N ILE A 189 -16.01 -0.28 7.33
CA ILE A 189 -14.71 -0.80 7.75
C ILE A 189 -13.75 0.39 7.80
N HIS A 190 -13.14 0.61 8.97
CA HIS A 190 -12.28 1.75 9.23
C HIS A 190 -10.79 1.43 9.09
N GLY A 191 -10.43 0.16 8.94
CA GLY A 191 -9.06 -0.25 8.65
C GLY A 191 -8.71 -1.67 9.10
N PRO A 192 -7.41 -1.98 9.16
CA PRO A 192 -6.91 -3.31 9.51
C PRO A 192 -7.41 -3.85 10.86
N GLN A 193 -7.74 -2.97 11.80
CA GLN A 193 -8.29 -3.33 13.11
C GLN A 193 -9.61 -4.10 13.06
N ASP A 194 -10.36 -3.98 11.96
CA ASP A 194 -11.65 -4.63 11.79
C ASP A 194 -11.53 -6.06 11.22
N PHE A 195 -10.30 -6.51 10.91
CA PHE A 195 -9.98 -7.82 10.35
C PHE A 195 -9.52 -8.78 11.46
N SER A 196 -10.47 -9.40 12.16
CA SER A 196 -10.20 -10.34 13.28
C SER A 196 -10.35 -11.82 12.92
N LYS A 197 -10.76 -12.14 11.69
CA LYS A 197 -11.14 -13.50 11.26
C LYS A 197 -10.00 -14.34 10.66
N GLY A 198 -8.74 -13.96 10.93
CA GLY A 198 -7.56 -14.73 10.50
C GLY A 198 -7.14 -14.54 9.04
N TYR A 199 -7.66 -13.52 8.36
CA TYR A 199 -7.20 -13.07 7.04
C TYR A 199 -6.99 -11.56 7.06
N SER A 200 -5.89 -11.09 6.47
CA SER A 200 -5.57 -9.66 6.39
C SER A 200 -6.15 -9.00 5.14
N ILE A 201 -6.01 -7.68 5.04
CA ILE A 201 -6.36 -6.93 3.82
C ILE A 201 -5.58 -7.46 2.63
N GLU A 202 -4.29 -7.73 2.83
CA GLU A 202 -3.36 -8.22 1.82
C GLU A 202 -3.73 -9.64 1.35
N ASP A 203 -4.18 -10.51 2.26
CA ASP A 203 -4.64 -11.85 1.89
C ASP A 203 -5.91 -11.80 1.01
N LEU A 204 -6.82 -10.85 1.27
CA LEU A 204 -8.01 -10.68 0.43
C LEU A 204 -7.68 -10.06 -0.93
N ASP A 205 -6.76 -9.10 -1.01
CA ASP A 205 -6.31 -8.54 -2.28
C ASP A 205 -5.62 -9.61 -3.15
N TYR A 206 -4.80 -10.45 -2.52
CA TYR A 206 -4.21 -11.61 -3.18
C TYR A 206 -5.27 -12.62 -3.67
N ALA A 207 -6.32 -12.85 -2.87
CA ALA A 207 -7.43 -13.70 -3.30
C ALA A 207 -8.19 -13.11 -4.49
N PHE A 208 -8.34 -11.77 -4.58
CA PHE A 208 -8.89 -11.11 -5.76
C PHE A 208 -7.99 -11.27 -6.99
N ASP A 209 -6.67 -11.17 -6.83
CA ASP A 209 -5.73 -11.44 -7.92
C ASP A 209 -5.83 -12.89 -8.41
N LEU A 210 -5.93 -13.87 -7.51
CA LEU A 210 -6.13 -15.28 -7.88
C LEU A 210 -7.49 -15.49 -8.56
N LEU A 211 -8.52 -14.83 -8.07
CA LEU A 211 -9.86 -14.88 -8.64
C LEU A 211 -9.84 -14.45 -10.11
N GLU A 212 -9.28 -13.27 -10.40
CA GLU A 212 -9.24 -12.69 -11.74
C GLU A 212 -8.27 -13.41 -12.68
N SER A 213 -7.09 -13.77 -12.19
CA SER A 213 -6.03 -14.33 -13.04
C SER A 213 -6.16 -15.83 -13.32
N GLN A 214 -6.81 -16.59 -12.43
CA GLN A 214 -6.81 -18.06 -12.49
C GLN A 214 -8.19 -18.68 -12.29
N VAL A 215 -8.95 -18.28 -11.27
CA VAL A 215 -10.23 -18.94 -10.97
C VAL A 215 -11.29 -18.62 -12.02
N LEU A 216 -11.51 -17.35 -12.38
CA LEU A 216 -12.49 -16.95 -13.40
C LEU A 216 -12.14 -17.52 -14.78
N PRO A 217 -10.89 -17.43 -15.28
CA PRO A 217 -10.51 -18.11 -16.52
C PRO A 217 -10.66 -19.64 -16.43
N GLY A 218 -10.31 -20.22 -15.28
CA GLY A 218 -10.48 -21.65 -15.01
C GLY A 218 -11.94 -22.07 -15.15
N LEU A 219 -12.85 -21.34 -14.53
CA LEU A 219 -14.29 -21.57 -14.62
C LEU A 219 -14.79 -21.43 -16.06
N ALA A 220 -14.36 -20.41 -16.79
CA ALA A 220 -14.70 -20.24 -18.20
C ALA A 220 -14.24 -21.41 -19.07
N SER A 221 -13.15 -22.08 -18.70
CA SER A 221 -12.63 -23.30 -19.35
C SER A 221 -13.22 -24.62 -18.81
N GLY A 222 -14.17 -24.56 -17.87
CA GLY A 222 -14.82 -25.74 -17.28
C GLY A 222 -14.10 -26.36 -16.07
N SER A 223 -13.09 -25.67 -15.50
CA SER A 223 -12.46 -26.10 -14.25
C SER A 223 -13.46 -26.06 -13.09
N THR A 224 -13.38 -27.03 -12.19
CA THR A 224 -14.28 -27.13 -11.03
C THR A 224 -13.50 -26.98 -9.72
N SER A 225 -14.21 -26.96 -8.59
CA SER A 225 -13.58 -26.94 -7.26
C SER A 225 -12.55 -28.06 -7.07
N SER A 226 -12.78 -29.25 -7.63
CA SER A 226 -11.82 -30.36 -7.53
C SER A 226 -10.60 -30.14 -8.41
N SER A 227 -10.75 -29.50 -9.58
CA SER A 227 -9.63 -29.09 -10.43
C SER A 227 -8.71 -28.09 -9.72
N PHE A 228 -9.28 -27.13 -8.99
CA PHE A 228 -8.50 -26.17 -8.20
C PHE A 228 -7.78 -26.83 -7.02
N ALA A 229 -8.45 -27.74 -6.30
CA ALA A 229 -7.83 -28.50 -5.21
C ALA A 229 -6.68 -29.40 -5.71
N ALA A 230 -6.85 -30.06 -6.85
CA ALA A 230 -5.80 -30.85 -7.48
C ALA A 230 -4.61 -29.97 -7.93
N ALA A 231 -4.88 -28.78 -8.46
CA ALA A 231 -3.85 -27.80 -8.81
C ALA A 231 -3.10 -27.29 -7.57
N ASP A 232 -3.80 -27.06 -6.46
CA ASP A 232 -3.18 -26.67 -5.20
C ASP A 232 -2.30 -27.78 -4.62
N GLN A 233 -2.78 -29.03 -4.63
CA GLN A 233 -2.03 -30.19 -4.18
C GLN A 233 -0.76 -30.41 -5.03
N ALA A 234 -0.88 -30.26 -6.36
CA ALA A 234 0.26 -30.37 -7.26
C ALA A 234 1.29 -29.24 -7.07
N ASN A 235 0.84 -28.05 -6.65
CA ASN A 235 1.69 -26.87 -6.45
C ASN A 235 2.09 -26.63 -4.98
N GLY A 236 1.72 -27.52 -4.05
CA GLY A 236 1.95 -27.34 -2.61
C GLY A 236 1.36 -26.04 -2.04
N SER A 237 0.23 -25.57 -2.59
CA SER A 237 -0.43 -24.32 -2.18
C SER A 237 -1.51 -24.60 -1.13
N PHE A 238 -1.57 -23.81 -0.04
CA PHE A 238 -2.48 -24.04 1.08
C PHE A 238 -3.02 -22.73 1.68
N GLY A 239 -4.15 -22.80 2.38
CA GLY A 239 -4.78 -21.67 3.07
C GLY A 239 -5.32 -20.59 2.12
N THR A 240 -5.46 -19.36 2.61
CA THR A 240 -5.99 -18.18 1.88
C THR A 240 -5.27 -17.84 0.57
N ARG A 241 -4.19 -18.56 0.26
CA ARG A 241 -3.36 -18.40 -0.95
C ARG A 241 -3.51 -19.55 -1.95
N SER A 242 -4.44 -20.47 -1.72
CA SER A 242 -4.77 -21.58 -2.61
C SER A 242 -5.94 -21.21 -3.54
N LEU A 243 -6.00 -21.85 -4.71
CA LEU A 243 -7.09 -21.65 -5.67
C LEU A 243 -8.41 -22.21 -5.15
N SER A 244 -8.36 -23.31 -4.40
CA SER A 244 -9.51 -23.95 -3.76
C SER A 244 -10.11 -23.09 -2.66
N ASP A 245 -9.30 -22.49 -1.78
CA ASP A 245 -9.79 -21.57 -0.75
C ASP A 245 -10.26 -20.25 -1.35
N THR A 246 -9.59 -19.77 -2.41
CA THR A 246 -10.08 -18.61 -3.18
C THR A 246 -11.45 -18.91 -3.79
N PHE A 247 -11.59 -20.04 -4.49
CA PHE A 247 -12.87 -20.47 -5.06
C PHE A 247 -13.95 -20.62 -3.98
N SER A 248 -13.64 -21.28 -2.87
CA SER A 248 -14.57 -21.46 -1.74
C SER A 248 -14.95 -20.12 -1.08
N GLY A 249 -13.99 -19.20 -0.93
CA GLY A 249 -14.21 -17.90 -0.33
C GLY A 249 -15.10 -16.96 -1.16
N PHE A 250 -15.04 -17.06 -2.49
CA PHE A 250 -15.85 -16.24 -3.39
C PHE A 250 -17.15 -16.92 -3.84
N PHE A 251 -17.18 -18.25 -3.98
CA PHE A 251 -18.30 -19.00 -4.55
C PHE A 251 -18.96 -20.01 -3.59
N GLY A 252 -18.37 -20.26 -2.43
CA GLY A 252 -18.85 -21.18 -1.41
C GLY A 252 -19.76 -20.52 -0.36
N GLY A 253 -19.65 -20.99 0.89
CA GLY A 253 -20.52 -20.54 2.00
C GLY A 253 -20.32 -19.07 2.36
N ASP A 254 -19.07 -18.60 2.31
CA ASP A 254 -18.64 -17.25 2.68
C ASP A 254 -18.69 -16.23 1.54
N ALA A 255 -19.33 -16.58 0.42
CA ALA A 255 -19.53 -15.71 -0.72
C ALA A 255 -20.11 -14.34 -0.35
N ILE A 256 -19.80 -13.34 -1.17
CA ILE A 256 -20.42 -12.01 -1.07
C ILE A 256 -21.91 -12.19 -1.35
N ARG A 257 -22.74 -11.68 -0.43
CA ARG A 257 -24.20 -11.70 -0.56
C ARG A 257 -24.69 -10.28 -0.47
N LEU A 258 -25.52 -9.92 -1.45
CA LEU A 258 -26.05 -8.59 -1.63
C LEU A 258 -27.56 -8.67 -1.68
N GLU A 259 -28.23 -7.66 -1.15
CA GLU A 259 -29.67 -7.49 -1.29
C GLU A 259 -29.95 -6.27 -2.17
N LEU A 260 -30.75 -6.45 -3.22
CA LEU A 260 -31.14 -5.36 -4.12
C LEU A 260 -32.21 -4.50 -3.44
N ARG A 261 -31.92 -3.21 -3.27
CA ARG A 261 -32.86 -2.24 -2.68
C ARG A 261 -33.81 -1.66 -3.74
N PRO A 262 -34.95 -1.08 -3.30
CA PRO A 262 -35.90 -0.42 -4.21
C PRO A 262 -35.32 0.76 -5.01
N ASP A 263 -34.24 1.38 -4.52
CA ASP A 263 -33.54 2.49 -5.18
C ASP A 263 -32.51 2.04 -6.23
N GLY A 264 -32.34 0.73 -6.42
CA GLY A 264 -31.38 0.13 -7.35
C GLY A 264 -29.98 -0.09 -6.79
N SER A 265 -29.71 0.29 -5.54
CA SER A 265 -28.43 0.02 -4.86
C SER A 265 -28.39 -1.38 -4.23
N TYR A 266 -27.18 -1.87 -3.94
CA TYR A 266 -26.99 -3.14 -3.25
C TYR A 266 -26.57 -2.94 -1.79
N SER A 267 -27.30 -3.52 -0.84
CA SER A 267 -26.85 -3.61 0.56
C SER A 267 -26.05 -4.90 0.80
N ILE A 268 -25.08 -4.84 1.71
CA ILE A 268 -24.18 -5.98 2.00
C ILE A 268 -24.77 -6.83 3.12
N THR A 269 -25.19 -8.06 2.81
CA THR A 269 -25.63 -9.04 3.82
C THR A 269 -24.50 -9.98 4.24
N ASN A 270 -23.52 -10.23 3.35
CA ASN A 270 -22.28 -10.95 3.68
C ASN A 270 -21.10 -10.49 2.82
N GLY A 271 -19.88 -10.62 3.35
CA GLY A 271 -18.65 -10.36 2.60
C GLY A 271 -18.16 -8.91 2.63
N ARG A 272 -18.56 -8.11 3.64
CA ARG A 272 -18.16 -6.68 3.78
C ARG A 272 -16.66 -6.43 3.66
N HIS A 273 -15.81 -7.30 4.23
CA HIS A 273 -14.36 -7.16 4.13
C HIS A 273 -13.84 -7.32 2.71
N ARG A 274 -14.46 -8.20 1.91
CA ARG A 274 -14.09 -8.39 0.49
C ARG A 274 -14.54 -7.21 -0.36
N VAL A 275 -15.75 -6.68 -0.12
CA VAL A 275 -16.24 -5.48 -0.81
C VAL A 275 -15.36 -4.26 -0.48
N PHE A 276 -15.00 -4.08 0.80
CA PHE A 276 -14.08 -3.02 1.21
C PHE A 276 -12.72 -3.12 0.52
N VAL A 277 -12.11 -4.30 0.50
CA VAL A 277 -10.82 -4.51 -0.19
C VAL A 277 -10.97 -4.27 -1.69
N ALA A 278 -12.02 -4.79 -2.33
CA ALA A 278 -12.30 -4.53 -3.74
C ALA A 278 -12.38 -3.02 -4.04
N SER A 279 -13.10 -2.26 -3.21
CA SER A 279 -13.23 -0.81 -3.33
C SER A 279 -11.90 -0.08 -3.12
N GLN A 280 -11.13 -0.46 -2.10
CA GLN A 280 -9.88 0.20 -1.72
C GLN A 280 -8.78 0.02 -2.77
N PHE A 281 -8.74 -1.15 -3.42
CA PHE A 281 -7.75 -1.50 -4.44
C PHE A 281 -8.24 -1.28 -5.87
N GLY A 282 -9.37 -0.58 -6.04
CA GLY A 282 -9.86 -0.16 -7.36
C GLY A 282 -10.39 -1.30 -8.24
N ARG A 283 -10.86 -2.40 -7.64
CA ARG A 283 -11.54 -3.47 -8.37
C ARG A 283 -12.92 -2.98 -8.82
N HIS A 284 -13.26 -3.22 -10.08
CA HIS A 284 -14.49 -2.71 -10.66
C HIS A 284 -15.71 -3.60 -10.38
N TYR A 285 -15.50 -4.92 -10.25
CA TYR A 285 -16.57 -5.90 -10.10
C TYR A 285 -16.23 -6.95 -9.04
N VAL A 286 -17.26 -7.48 -8.38
CA VAL A 286 -17.13 -8.61 -7.45
C VAL A 286 -18.16 -9.69 -7.77
N PRO A 287 -17.80 -11.00 -7.66
CA PRO A 287 -18.79 -12.06 -7.75
C PRO A 287 -19.64 -12.06 -6.48
N ALA A 288 -20.95 -11.96 -6.64
CA ALA A 288 -21.89 -11.95 -5.53
C ALA A 288 -23.15 -12.76 -5.85
N ARG A 289 -23.79 -13.25 -4.78
CA ARG A 289 -25.17 -13.73 -4.82
C ARG A 289 -26.09 -12.56 -4.49
N VAL A 290 -26.97 -12.22 -5.41
CA VAL A 290 -27.97 -11.17 -5.21
C VAL A 290 -29.29 -11.82 -4.81
N THR A 291 -29.85 -11.39 -3.69
CA THR A 291 -31.20 -11.73 -3.25
C THR A 291 -32.10 -10.49 -3.32
N GLY A 292 -33.35 -10.67 -3.74
CA GLY A 292 -34.30 -9.56 -3.92
C GLY A 292 -34.91 -9.59 -5.31
N SER A 293 -36.20 -9.29 -5.41
CA SER A 293 -36.91 -9.14 -6.67
C SER A 293 -36.91 -7.68 -7.09
N THR A 294 -36.55 -7.39 -8.33
CA THR A 294 -37.02 -6.18 -9.00
C THR A 294 -38.55 -6.21 -8.96
N PRO A 295 -39.24 -5.11 -8.62
CA PRO A 295 -40.69 -5.04 -8.77
C PRO A 295 -41.12 -5.29 -10.23
#